data_AF-A0AAU1ZE01-F1
#
_entry.id   AF-A0AAU1ZE01-F1
#
_cell.length_a   1.000
_cell.length_b   1.000
_cell.length_c   1.000
_cell.angle_alpha   90.00
_cell.angle_beta   90.00
_cell.angle_gamma   90.00
#
_symmetry.space_group_name_H-M   'P 1'
#
loop_
_entity.id
_entity.type
_entity.pdbx_description
1 polymer ?
#
loop_
_entity_poly.entity_id
_entity_poly.type
_entity_poly.pdbx_seq_one_letter_code
_entity_poly.pdbx_strand_id
1 'polypeptide(L)'
;MTTPEPTPEPTPEPGHEPTPEQPSAEQPFADRVFRSPLGIASGVFLLVLACLFGGDALIRGEGRTPWIALAGLVLAVPLIVAFTIRPAVYANDNRLRIRNPFRSITLPWASVADIRAGYSSEVFTQDGAKYQLWAVPVSLRQRKRAARKAARASQDDPHGRTSVTADVRDSASRTAPTDKTVADLRELAEHRAGSPGSQGEPQVRWAYEIIGPAVAGLLLLVILLATR
;
A
#
# COMPACT_ATOMS: atom_id res chain seq x y z
N MET A 1 17.17 -77.73 25.60
CA MET A 1 16.71 -77.48 26.99
C MET A 1 17.77 -76.58 27.60
N THR A 2 17.59 -75.28 27.82
CA THR A 2 16.45 -74.51 28.33
C THR A 2 16.45 -73.07 27.76
N THR A 3 15.25 -72.50 27.69
CA THR A 3 14.73 -71.21 27.21
C THR A 3 15.60 -69.94 27.32
N PRO A 4 15.57 -69.05 26.29
CA PRO A 4 15.61 -67.61 26.51
C PRO A 4 14.20 -66.96 26.38
N GLU A 5 13.96 -66.11 27.36
CA GLU A 5 12.91 -65.11 27.63
C GLU A 5 12.15 -64.52 26.41
N PRO A 6 10.81 -64.35 26.46
CA PRO A 6 10.08 -63.60 25.45
C PRO A 6 10.27 -62.08 25.66
N THR A 7 10.86 -61.42 24.68
CA THR A 7 10.91 -59.95 24.57
C THR A 7 9.48 -59.37 24.58
N PRO A 8 9.17 -58.34 25.38
CA PRO A 8 7.85 -57.73 25.36
C PRO A 8 7.65 -56.93 24.06
N GLU A 9 6.55 -57.23 23.36
CA GLU A 9 6.07 -56.48 22.19
C GLU A 9 5.83 -55.00 22.57
N PRO A 10 6.19 -54.03 21.71
CA PRO A 10 5.78 -52.65 21.90
C PRO A 10 4.27 -52.53 21.62
N THR A 11 3.52 -52.14 22.65
CA THR A 11 2.11 -51.75 22.59
C THR A 11 1.86 -50.79 21.42
N PRO A 12 0.85 -51.03 20.56
CA PRO A 12 0.49 -50.09 19.51
C PRO A 12 -0.17 -48.86 20.13
N GLU A 13 0.47 -47.70 20.01
CA GLU A 13 -0.15 -46.42 20.37
C GLU A 13 -1.40 -46.18 19.50
N PRO A 14 -2.52 -45.71 20.09
CA PRO A 14 -3.73 -45.42 19.34
C PRO A 14 -3.49 -44.25 18.37
N GLY A 15 -3.89 -44.48 17.11
CA GLY A 15 -3.66 -43.59 15.99
C GLY A 15 -4.07 -42.15 16.26
N HIS A 16 -3.14 -41.24 15.98
CA HIS A 16 -3.44 -39.83 15.74
C HIS A 16 -4.40 -39.73 14.56
N GLU A 17 -5.65 -39.36 14.83
CA GLU A 17 -6.55 -38.86 13.80
C GLU A 17 -5.92 -37.63 13.14
N PRO A 18 -5.86 -37.56 11.80
CA PRO A 18 -5.43 -36.34 11.13
C PRO A 18 -6.45 -35.24 11.39
N THR A 19 -6.05 -34.27 12.20
CA THR A 19 -6.78 -33.01 12.39
C THR A 19 -7.01 -32.37 11.02
N PRO A 20 -8.23 -31.90 10.69
CA PRO A 20 -8.51 -31.30 9.39
C PRO A 20 -7.58 -30.10 9.16
N GLU A 21 -6.83 -30.17 8.06
CA GLU A 21 -5.94 -29.12 7.58
C GLU A 21 -6.70 -27.78 7.57
N GLN A 22 -6.37 -26.93 8.54
CA GLN A 22 -6.67 -25.51 8.44
C GLN A 22 -6.05 -25.02 7.14
N PRO A 23 -6.77 -24.31 6.25
CA PRO A 23 -6.20 -23.82 5.02
C PRO A 23 -4.99 -22.98 5.37
N SER A 24 -3.83 -23.52 4.98
CA SER A 24 -2.50 -23.00 5.28
C SER A 24 -2.50 -21.50 5.13
N ALA A 25 -2.11 -20.79 6.19
CA ALA A 25 -1.82 -19.37 6.13
C ALA A 25 -0.93 -19.13 4.91
N GLU A 26 -1.50 -18.53 3.86
CA GLU A 26 -0.80 -18.17 2.63
C GLU A 26 0.49 -17.48 3.02
N GLN A 27 1.60 -18.14 2.70
CA GLN A 27 2.93 -17.64 3.02
C GLN A 27 3.10 -16.22 2.45
N PRO A 28 3.77 -15.31 3.16
CA PRO A 28 4.01 -13.96 2.69
C PRO A 28 5.03 -14.00 1.54
N PHE A 29 4.57 -14.33 0.34
CA PHE A 29 5.33 -14.17 -0.90
C PHE A 29 5.69 -12.69 -1.05
N ALA A 30 6.93 -12.43 -1.47
CA ALA A 30 7.59 -11.13 -1.42
C ALA A 30 6.79 -10.02 -2.14
N ASP A 31 5.95 -9.32 -1.38
CA ASP A 31 5.22 -8.16 -1.87
C ASP A 31 6.23 -7.12 -2.36
N ARG A 32 6.14 -6.72 -3.64
CA ARG A 32 6.83 -5.52 -4.10
C ARG A 32 6.12 -4.30 -3.51
N VAL A 33 6.71 -3.76 -2.45
CA VAL A 33 6.16 -2.62 -1.70
C VAL A 33 6.67 -1.31 -2.31
N PHE A 34 5.77 -0.60 -2.98
CA PHE A 34 6.07 0.76 -3.45
C PHE A 34 5.64 1.77 -2.37
N ARG A 35 6.62 2.35 -1.67
CA ARG A 35 6.43 3.39 -0.65
C ARG A 35 7.46 4.50 -0.80
N SER A 36 7.07 5.74 -0.50
CA SER A 36 7.99 6.87 -0.42
C SER A 36 8.59 6.96 1.00
N PRO A 37 9.90 6.77 1.20
CA PRO A 37 10.52 6.93 2.52
C PRO A 37 10.36 8.35 3.07
N LEU A 38 10.29 9.34 2.17
CA LEU A 38 10.06 10.74 2.53
C LEU A 38 8.67 10.95 3.18
N GLY A 39 7.65 10.23 2.70
CA GLY A 39 6.29 10.32 3.24
C GLY A 39 6.21 9.84 4.69
N ILE A 40 6.91 8.74 5.00
CA ILE A 40 7.00 8.20 6.36
C ILE A 40 7.76 9.18 7.26
N ALA A 41 8.91 9.69 6.81
CA ALA A 41 9.70 10.64 7.60
C ALA A 41 8.91 11.91 7.92
N SER A 42 8.20 12.49 6.94
CA SER A 42 7.31 13.64 7.17
C SER A 42 6.16 13.30 8.12
N GLY A 43 5.58 12.11 8.00
CA GLY A 43 4.54 11.63 8.90
C GLY A 43 4.99 11.54 10.35
N VAL A 44 6.13 10.89 10.58
CA VAL A 44 6.74 10.77 11.92
C VAL A 44 7.06 12.15 12.48
N PHE A 45 7.64 13.05 11.67
CA PHE A 45 7.92 14.41 12.09
C PHE A 45 6.64 15.17 12.52
N LEU A 46 5.56 15.09 11.73
CA LEU A 46 4.28 15.71 12.08
C LEU A 46 3.68 15.13 13.36
N LEU A 47 3.80 13.81 13.58
CA LEU A 47 3.35 13.19 14.84
C LEU A 47 4.14 13.70 16.04
N VAL A 48 5.46 13.83 15.91
CA VAL A 48 6.31 14.41 16.97
C VAL A 48 5.87 15.84 17.28
N LEU A 49 5.68 16.68 16.26
CA LEU A 49 5.19 18.05 16.45
C LEU A 49 3.81 18.09 17.11
N ALA A 50 2.88 17.23 16.67
CA ALA A 50 1.56 17.13 17.26
C ALA A 50 1.66 16.75 18.74
N CYS A 51 2.46 15.75 19.10
CA CYS A 51 2.67 15.35 20.49
C CYS A 51 3.33 16.45 21.32
N LEU A 52 4.32 17.18 20.77
CA LEU A 52 4.98 18.28 21.47
C LEU A 52 4.00 19.42 21.77
N PHE A 53 3.34 19.96 20.74
CA PHE A 53 2.44 21.10 20.91
C PHE A 53 1.14 20.72 21.61
N GLY A 54 0.57 19.57 21.25
CA GLY A 54 -0.64 19.06 21.89
C GLY A 54 -0.39 18.68 23.35
N GLY A 55 0.76 18.07 23.66
CA GLY A 55 1.16 17.75 25.03
C GLY A 55 1.44 18.99 25.87
N ASP A 56 2.15 19.98 25.31
CA ASP A 56 2.38 21.26 25.98
C ASP A 56 1.05 21.96 26.31
N ALA A 57 0.13 22.04 25.34
CA ALA A 57 -1.20 22.62 25.54
C ALA A 57 -2.08 21.81 26.52
N LEU A 58 -1.84 20.51 26.66
CA LEU A 58 -2.54 19.66 27.62
C LEU A 58 -2.05 19.88 29.05
N ILE A 59 -0.73 20.10 29.24
CA ILE A 59 -0.10 20.24 30.55
C ILE A 59 -0.16 21.68 31.05
N ARG A 60 0.13 22.65 30.17
CA ARG A 60 0.24 24.08 30.52
C ARG A 60 -1.02 24.88 30.17
N GLY A 61 -1.97 24.28 29.45
CA GLY A 61 -3.18 24.98 29.03
C GLY A 61 -4.12 25.26 30.19
N GLU A 62 -4.65 26.48 30.23
CA GLU A 62 -5.66 26.89 31.20
C GLU A 62 -7.08 26.79 30.62
N GLY A 63 -8.06 26.59 31.51
CA GLY A 63 -9.48 26.54 31.16
C GLY A 63 -9.82 25.41 30.18
N ARG A 64 -10.33 25.76 29.00
CA ARG A 64 -10.77 24.80 27.96
C ARG A 64 -9.64 24.37 27.02
N THR A 65 -8.46 24.97 27.10
CA THR A 65 -7.32 24.72 26.20
C THR A 65 -6.89 23.24 26.17
N PRO A 66 -6.77 22.53 27.32
CA PRO A 66 -6.41 21.11 27.30
C PRO A 66 -7.42 20.23 26.56
N TRP A 67 -8.72 20.51 26.72
CA TRP A 67 -9.78 19.76 26.04
C TRP A 67 -9.79 19.98 24.53
N ILE A 68 -9.51 21.22 24.09
CA ILE A 68 -9.37 21.54 22.66
C ILE A 68 -8.12 20.87 22.09
N ALA A 69 -7.00 20.89 22.82
CA ALA A 69 -5.77 20.21 22.42
C ALA A 69 -5.97 18.70 22.30
N LEU A 70 -6.66 18.08 23.26
CA LEU A 70 -7.01 16.66 23.23
C LEU A 70 -7.88 16.32 22.02
N ALA A 71 -8.96 17.07 21.79
CA ALA A 71 -9.84 16.85 20.64
C ALA A 71 -9.08 17.04 19.31
N GLY A 72 -8.19 18.03 19.26
CA GLY A 72 -7.25 18.27 18.16
C GLY A 72 -6.32 17.10 17.89
N LEU A 73 -5.73 16.50 18.94
CA LEU A 73 -4.87 15.32 18.81
C LEU A 73 -5.63 14.09 18.33
N VAL A 74 -6.81 13.83 18.90
CA VAL A 74 -7.68 12.71 18.50
C VAL A 74 -8.11 12.83 17.03
N LEU A 75 -8.26 14.06 16.51
CA LEU A 75 -8.51 14.29 15.09
C LEU A 75 -7.23 14.18 14.24
N ALA A 76 -6.15 14.85 14.64
CA ALA A 76 -4.97 15.04 13.81
C ALA A 76 -4.14 13.75 13.66
N VAL A 77 -3.93 13.00 14.74
CA VAL A 77 -3.09 11.79 14.74
C VAL A 77 -3.58 10.73 13.73
N PRO A 78 -4.85 10.28 13.74
CA PRO A 78 -5.31 9.27 12.78
C PRO A 78 -5.23 9.79 11.34
N LEU A 79 -5.46 11.08 11.09
CA LEU A 79 -5.32 11.67 9.76
C LEU A 79 -3.86 11.70 9.30
N ILE A 80 -2.92 12.13 10.15
CA ILE A 80 -1.49 12.11 9.81
C ILE A 80 -1.09 10.68 9.46
N VAL A 81 -1.42 9.68 10.28
CA VAL A 81 -1.11 8.27 9.99
C VAL A 81 -1.75 7.81 8.68
N ALA A 82 -3.02 8.13 8.45
CA ALA A 82 -3.78 7.75 7.25
C ALA A 82 -3.15 8.28 5.96
N PHE A 83 -2.66 9.53 5.97
CA PHE A 83 -2.15 10.19 4.77
C PHE A 83 -0.64 10.04 4.55
N THR A 84 0.13 9.79 5.61
CA THR A 84 1.60 9.78 5.51
C THR A 84 2.22 8.39 5.65
N ILE A 85 1.67 7.53 6.51
CA ILE A 85 2.27 6.22 6.85
C ILE A 85 1.52 5.08 6.16
N ARG A 86 0.20 5.16 6.08
CA ARG A 86 -0.66 4.09 5.59
C ARG A 86 -0.66 3.85 4.06
N PRO A 87 -0.52 4.86 3.19
CA PRO A 87 -0.63 4.64 1.75
C PRO A 87 0.46 3.69 1.27
N ALA A 88 0.05 2.53 0.75
CA ALA A 88 0.97 1.52 0.25
C ALA A 88 0.28 0.66 -0.82
N VAL A 89 1.00 0.34 -1.89
CA VAL A 89 0.56 -0.64 -2.89
C VAL A 89 1.46 -1.86 -2.76
N TYR A 90 0.82 -3.02 -2.62
CA TYR A 90 1.46 -4.32 -2.53
C TYR A 90 1.04 -5.11 -3.76
N ALA A 91 2.00 -5.48 -4.59
CA ALA A 91 1.78 -6.40 -5.70
C ALA A 91 2.41 -7.74 -5.33
N ASN A 92 1.56 -8.76 -5.22
CA ASN A 92 1.96 -10.16 -5.02
C ASN A 92 1.68 -10.97 -6.29
N ASP A 93 2.08 -12.22 -6.33
CA ASP A 93 1.83 -13.15 -7.44
C ASP A 93 0.34 -13.43 -7.65
N ASN A 94 -0.46 -13.40 -6.59
CA ASN A 94 -1.89 -13.75 -6.64
C ASN A 94 -2.80 -12.52 -6.82
N ARG A 95 -2.44 -11.37 -6.24
CA ARG A 95 -3.34 -10.21 -6.15
C ARG A 95 -2.60 -8.88 -6.00
N LEU A 96 -3.26 -7.81 -6.39
CA LEU A 96 -2.89 -6.43 -6.15
C LEU A 96 -3.65 -5.89 -4.93
N ARG A 97 -2.94 -5.44 -3.89
CA ARG A 97 -3.52 -4.85 -2.69
C ARG A 97 -3.17 -3.38 -2.57
N ILE A 98 -4.17 -2.52 -2.66
CA ILE A 98 -4.04 -1.07 -2.62
C ILE A 98 -4.53 -0.58 -1.26
N ARG A 99 -3.62 -0.11 -0.40
CA ARG A 99 -3.97 0.60 0.84
C ARG A 99 -3.99 2.09 0.59
N ASN A 100 -5.18 2.68 0.66
CA ASN A 100 -5.43 4.12 0.64
C ASN A 100 -5.73 4.62 2.07
N PRO A 101 -5.72 5.94 2.32
CA PRO A 101 -5.88 6.51 3.66
C PRO A 101 -7.09 5.97 4.44
N PHE A 102 -8.24 5.86 3.79
CA PHE A 102 -9.50 5.44 4.43
C PHE A 102 -10.04 4.09 3.95
N ARG A 103 -9.38 3.45 2.98
CA ARG A 103 -9.85 2.19 2.38
C ARG A 103 -8.69 1.31 1.95
N SER A 104 -8.84 0.01 2.11
CA SER A 104 -7.96 -1.00 1.52
C SER A 104 -8.74 -1.76 0.46
N ILE A 105 -8.16 -1.92 -0.71
CA ILE A 105 -8.77 -2.57 -1.86
C ILE A 105 -7.88 -3.76 -2.23
N THR A 106 -8.46 -4.94 -2.36
CA THR A 106 -7.78 -6.15 -2.80
C THR A 106 -8.36 -6.56 -4.15
N LEU A 107 -7.53 -6.58 -5.18
CA LEU A 107 -7.90 -6.91 -6.55
C LEU A 107 -7.14 -8.17 -6.98
N PRO A 108 -7.81 -9.31 -7.17
CA PRO A 108 -7.21 -10.48 -7.83
C PRO A 108 -6.81 -10.11 -9.26
N TRP A 109 -5.67 -10.60 -9.78
CA TRP A 109 -5.18 -10.17 -11.09
C TRP A 109 -6.16 -10.46 -12.23
N ALA A 110 -6.95 -11.54 -12.14
CA ALA A 110 -7.98 -11.85 -13.14
C ALA A 110 -9.08 -10.78 -13.24
N SER A 111 -9.35 -10.07 -12.13
CA SER A 111 -10.34 -8.98 -12.09
C SER A 111 -9.82 -7.66 -12.67
N VAL A 112 -8.50 -7.54 -12.90
CA VAL A 112 -7.86 -6.32 -13.41
C VAL A 112 -7.93 -6.30 -14.94
N ALA A 113 -8.56 -5.27 -15.49
CA ALA A 113 -8.66 -5.07 -16.94
C ALA A 113 -7.54 -4.19 -17.48
N ASP A 114 -7.23 -3.10 -16.79
CA ASP A 114 -6.16 -2.17 -17.20
C ASP A 114 -5.64 -1.36 -16.01
N ILE A 115 -4.39 -0.91 -16.10
CA ILE A 115 -3.74 -0.02 -15.14
C ILE A 115 -3.21 1.20 -15.88
N ARG A 116 -3.65 2.39 -15.50
CA ARG A 116 -3.29 3.65 -16.17
C ARG A 116 -2.64 4.65 -15.22
N ALA A 117 -1.63 5.33 -15.72
CA ALA A 117 -1.02 6.51 -15.07
C ALA A 117 -1.38 7.78 -15.86
N GLY A 118 -2.55 8.36 -15.55
CA GLY A 118 -2.99 9.63 -16.12
C GLY A 118 -2.46 10.81 -15.32
N TYR A 119 -3.37 11.56 -14.70
CA TYR A 119 -3.05 12.53 -13.63
C TYR A 119 -3.03 11.89 -12.24
N SER A 120 -3.56 10.67 -12.13
CA SER A 120 -3.47 9.80 -10.96
C SER A 120 -3.27 8.37 -11.45
N SER A 121 -2.69 7.50 -10.60
CA SER A 121 -2.54 6.08 -10.91
C SER A 121 -3.86 5.38 -10.61
N GLU A 122 -4.43 4.69 -11.59
CA GLU A 122 -5.78 4.13 -11.54
C GLU A 122 -5.79 2.70 -12.07
N VAL A 123 -6.53 1.82 -11.40
CA VAL A 123 -6.79 0.45 -11.83
C VAL A 123 -8.25 0.35 -12.24
N PHE A 124 -8.48 -0.26 -13.40
CA PHE A 124 -9.79 -0.58 -13.94
C PHE A 124 -10.03 -2.07 -13.78
N THR A 125 -11.21 -2.44 -13.28
CA THR A 125 -11.64 -3.84 -13.24
C THR A 125 -12.39 -4.23 -14.50
N GLN A 126 -12.48 -5.55 -14.75
CA GLN A 126 -13.29 -6.13 -15.84
C GLN A 126 -14.76 -5.66 -15.76
N ASP A 127 -15.29 -5.48 -14.56
CA ASP A 127 -16.64 -4.99 -14.30
C ASP A 127 -16.81 -3.47 -14.51
N GLY A 128 -15.77 -2.77 -14.99
CA GLY A 128 -15.78 -1.33 -15.25
C GLY A 128 -15.60 -0.45 -14.01
N ALA A 129 -15.35 -1.02 -12.82
CA ALA A 129 -15.06 -0.25 -11.62
C ALA A 129 -13.65 0.37 -11.69
N LYS A 130 -13.50 1.54 -11.08
CA LYS A 130 -12.26 2.31 -11.07
C LYS A 130 -11.77 2.55 -9.64
N TYR A 131 -10.50 2.21 -9.39
CA TYR A 131 -9.85 2.40 -8.12
C TYR A 131 -8.59 3.25 -8.24
N GLN A 132 -8.49 4.31 -7.45
CA GLN A 132 -7.31 5.18 -7.39
C GLN A 132 -6.22 4.61 -6.46
N LEU A 133 -4.96 4.73 -6.88
CA LEU A 133 -3.77 4.30 -6.17
C LEU A 133 -3.05 5.53 -5.61
N TRP A 134 -3.25 5.82 -4.32
CA TRP A 134 -2.68 7.01 -3.67
C TRP A 134 -1.18 6.87 -3.37
N ALA A 135 -0.68 5.65 -3.23
CA ALA A 135 0.70 5.39 -2.83
C ALA A 135 1.71 5.50 -3.99
N VAL A 136 1.22 5.57 -5.24
CA VAL A 136 2.09 5.69 -6.42
C VAL A 136 2.20 7.18 -6.75
N PRO A 137 3.33 7.85 -6.42
CA PRO A 137 3.45 9.28 -6.65
C PRO A 137 3.51 9.54 -8.16
N VAL A 138 2.52 10.23 -8.70
CA VAL A 138 2.54 10.84 -10.03
C VAL A 138 3.25 12.18 -9.94
N SER A 139 4.58 12.16 -10.04
CA SER A 139 5.34 13.40 -9.94
C SER A 139 5.38 14.14 -11.28
N LEU A 140 4.51 15.15 -11.42
CA LEU A 140 4.47 16.05 -12.59
C LEU A 140 5.83 16.73 -12.85
N ARG A 141 6.62 16.99 -11.79
CA ARG A 141 7.98 17.53 -11.88
C ARG A 141 8.95 16.55 -12.54
N GLN A 142 8.82 15.25 -12.29
CA GLN A 142 9.67 14.25 -12.93
C GLN A 142 9.24 14.03 -14.38
N ARG A 143 7.94 14.08 -14.71
CA ARG A 143 7.47 14.13 -16.11
C ARG A 143 8.04 15.32 -16.88
N LYS A 144 8.04 16.52 -16.30
CA LYS A 144 8.64 17.71 -16.92
C LYS A 144 10.16 17.57 -17.10
N ARG A 145 10.85 16.91 -16.16
CA ARG A 145 12.30 16.62 -16.25
C ARG A 145 12.59 15.57 -17.32
N ALA A 146 11.78 14.52 -17.42
CA ALA A 146 11.86 13.47 -18.43
C ALA A 146 11.62 14.03 -19.84
N ALA A 147 10.56 14.83 -20.02
CA ALA A 147 10.27 15.50 -21.30
C ALA A 147 11.40 16.44 -21.74
N ARG A 148 12.03 17.17 -20.79
CA ARG A 148 13.21 18.01 -21.08
C ARG A 148 14.44 17.19 -21.48
N LYS A 149 14.65 16.02 -20.87
CA LYS A 149 15.76 15.12 -21.21
C LYS A 149 15.54 14.49 -22.59
N ALA A 150 14.31 14.05 -22.89
CA ALA A 150 13.94 13.54 -24.20
C ALA A 150 14.07 14.60 -25.30
N ALA A 151 13.64 15.85 -25.05
CA ALA A 151 13.79 16.96 -25.98
C ALA A 151 15.26 17.32 -26.25
N ARG A 152 16.15 17.20 -25.25
CA ARG A 152 17.61 17.38 -25.45
C ARG A 152 18.20 16.24 -26.27
N ALA A 153 17.83 14.99 -25.98
CA ALA A 153 18.28 13.85 -26.77
C ALA A 153 17.82 13.90 -28.24
N SER A 154 16.62 14.43 -28.53
CA SER A 154 16.16 14.64 -29.92
C SER A 154 16.89 15.79 -30.65
N GLN A 155 17.51 16.71 -29.90
CA GLN A 155 18.31 17.79 -30.46
C GLN A 155 19.77 17.35 -30.70
N ASP A 156 20.28 16.40 -29.92
CA ASP A 156 21.62 15.83 -30.06
C ASP A 156 21.73 14.77 -31.18
N ASP A 157 20.62 14.17 -31.64
CA ASP A 157 20.60 13.29 -32.84
C ASP A 157 19.46 13.64 -33.82
N PRO A 158 19.54 14.77 -34.55
CA PRO A 158 18.50 15.20 -35.50
C PRO A 158 18.37 14.32 -36.74
N HIS A 159 19.39 13.48 -37.01
CA HIS A 159 19.49 12.70 -38.25
C HIS A 159 19.39 11.19 -38.03
N GLY A 160 19.14 10.73 -36.81
CA GLY A 160 18.92 9.32 -36.48
C GLY A 160 20.12 8.42 -36.83
N ARG A 161 21.33 8.97 -36.83
CA ARG A 161 22.54 8.25 -37.26
C ARG A 161 23.27 7.60 -36.10
N THR A 162 22.88 7.89 -34.85
CA THR A 162 23.51 7.29 -33.68
C THR A 162 22.67 6.14 -33.12
N SER A 163 23.06 4.95 -33.56
CA SER A 163 22.88 3.63 -32.95
C SER A 163 21.54 2.90 -33.13
N VAL A 164 21.61 1.81 -33.90
CA VAL A 164 20.70 0.65 -33.89
C VAL A 164 20.68 -0.05 -32.51
N THR A 165 21.54 0.38 -31.59
CA THR A 165 21.62 -0.03 -30.19
C THR A 165 21.25 1.13 -29.25
N ALA A 166 20.19 1.89 -29.56
CA ALA A 166 19.54 2.72 -28.56
C ALA A 166 19.02 1.78 -27.46
N ASP A 167 19.89 1.55 -26.48
CA ASP A 167 19.79 0.59 -25.40
C ASP A 167 18.39 0.67 -24.78
N VAL A 168 17.72 -0.47 -24.63
CA VAL A 168 16.43 -0.58 -23.92
C VAL A 168 16.54 0.04 -22.52
N ARG A 169 17.75 0.14 -21.96
CA ARG A 169 18.03 0.90 -20.72
C ARG A 169 17.86 2.41 -20.86
N ASP A 170 18.11 3.00 -22.02
CA ASP A 170 18.00 4.44 -22.24
C ASP A 170 16.54 4.89 -22.47
N SER A 171 15.71 4.08 -23.13
CA SER A 171 14.25 4.29 -23.16
C SER A 171 13.64 4.14 -21.76
N ALA A 172 14.14 3.19 -20.97
CA ALA A 172 13.81 3.09 -19.54
C ALA A 172 14.29 4.34 -18.76
N SER A 173 15.45 4.92 -19.08
CA SER A 173 15.99 6.14 -18.43
C SER A 173 15.17 7.41 -18.71
N ARG A 174 14.39 7.40 -19.80
CA ARG A 174 13.52 8.49 -20.25
C ARG A 174 12.09 8.42 -19.70
N THR A 175 11.70 7.28 -19.15
CA THR A 175 10.35 7.05 -18.60
C THR A 175 10.31 7.48 -17.13
N ALA A 176 9.27 8.22 -16.71
CA ALA A 176 9.16 8.62 -15.31
C ALA A 176 9.11 7.36 -14.41
N PRO A 177 9.74 7.35 -13.22
CA PRO A 177 9.73 6.19 -12.32
C PRO A 177 8.34 5.60 -12.09
N THR A 178 7.31 6.46 -12.05
CA THR A 178 5.89 6.10 -11.98
C THR A 178 5.37 5.33 -13.19
N ASP A 179 5.72 5.77 -14.40
CA ASP A 179 5.28 5.15 -15.63
C ASP A 179 5.94 3.76 -15.79
N LYS A 180 7.18 3.60 -15.31
CA LYS A 180 7.81 2.28 -15.14
C LYS A 180 7.07 1.39 -14.16
N THR A 181 6.70 1.93 -13.00
CA THR A 181 5.96 1.15 -11.98
C THR A 181 4.63 0.64 -12.55
N VAL A 182 3.94 1.46 -13.33
CA VAL A 182 2.68 1.07 -13.99
C VAL A 182 2.91 0.05 -15.11
N ALA A 183 3.99 0.18 -15.88
CA ALA A 183 4.37 -0.82 -16.87
C ALA A 183 4.66 -2.18 -16.22
N ASP A 184 5.46 -2.22 -15.15
CA ASP A 184 5.77 -3.44 -14.40
C ASP A 184 4.49 -4.09 -13.84
N LEU A 185 3.56 -3.28 -13.33
CA LEU A 185 2.26 -3.77 -12.82
C LEU A 185 1.36 -4.31 -13.93
N ARG A 186 1.39 -3.73 -15.14
CA ARG A 186 0.64 -4.24 -16.29
C ARG A 186 1.22 -5.57 -16.77
N GLU A 187 2.54 -5.68 -16.86
CA GLU A 187 3.21 -6.93 -17.23
C GLU A 187 2.88 -8.05 -16.24
N LEU A 188 2.86 -7.74 -14.93
CA LEU A 188 2.43 -8.70 -13.90
C LEU A 188 0.96 -9.09 -14.05
N ALA A 189 0.07 -8.16 -14.35
CA ALA A 189 -1.34 -8.45 -14.58
C ALA A 189 -1.53 -9.41 -15.76
N GLU A 190 -0.86 -9.16 -16.89
CA GLU A 190 -0.92 -10.00 -18.09
C GLU A 190 -0.39 -11.42 -17.83
N HIS A 191 0.75 -11.55 -17.15
CA HIS A 191 1.35 -12.86 -16.84
C HIS A 191 0.55 -13.67 -15.81
N ARG A 192 -0.10 -13.00 -14.85
CA ARG A 192 -0.75 -13.66 -13.71
C ARG A 192 -2.25 -13.79 -13.85
N ALA A 193 -2.89 -13.19 -14.86
CA ALA A 193 -4.35 -13.27 -15.08
C ALA A 193 -4.88 -14.72 -15.17
N GLY A 194 -4.09 -15.64 -15.73
CA GLY A 194 -4.47 -17.05 -15.90
C GLY A 194 -4.16 -17.97 -14.71
N SER A 195 -3.55 -17.47 -13.63
CA SER A 195 -3.16 -18.31 -12.49
C SER A 195 -4.38 -18.69 -11.62
N PRO A 196 -4.45 -19.93 -11.07
CA PRO A 196 -5.58 -20.33 -10.22
C PRO A 196 -5.74 -19.44 -8.98
N GLY A 197 -4.63 -18.98 -8.40
CA GLY A 197 -4.62 -18.11 -7.22
C GLY A 197 -4.97 -16.65 -7.48
N SER A 198 -5.18 -16.25 -8.74
CA SER A 198 -5.51 -14.87 -9.11
C SER A 198 -6.97 -14.65 -9.50
N GLN A 199 -7.79 -15.69 -9.36
CA GLN A 199 -9.24 -15.65 -9.55
C GLN A 199 -9.95 -15.12 -8.29
N GLY A 200 -11.02 -14.36 -8.47
CA GLY A 200 -11.87 -13.88 -7.39
C GLY A 200 -12.41 -12.47 -7.60
N GLU A 201 -13.26 -12.04 -6.67
CA GLU A 201 -13.90 -10.74 -6.73
C GLU A 201 -13.08 -9.62 -6.04
N PRO A 202 -13.16 -8.39 -6.56
CA PRO A 202 -12.65 -7.20 -5.89
C PRO A 202 -13.22 -7.03 -4.47
N GLN A 203 -12.35 -6.91 -3.47
CA GLN A 203 -12.75 -6.66 -2.08
C GLN A 203 -12.36 -5.26 -1.63
N VAL A 204 -13.31 -4.53 -1.03
CA VAL A 204 -13.08 -3.21 -0.46
C VAL A 204 -13.33 -3.23 1.04
N ARG A 205 -12.33 -2.81 1.82
CA ARG A 205 -12.39 -2.73 3.29
C ARG A 205 -12.17 -1.30 3.76
N TRP A 206 -13.12 -0.77 4.51
CA TRP A 206 -12.99 0.54 5.14
C TRP A 206 -12.09 0.50 6.37
N ALA A 207 -11.46 1.64 6.63
CA ALA A 207 -10.54 1.84 7.73
C ALA A 207 -11.24 2.48 8.92
N TYR A 208 -12.16 1.75 9.55
CA TYR A 208 -12.91 2.27 10.69
C TYR A 208 -12.02 2.65 11.88
N GLU A 209 -10.84 2.03 11.98
CA GLU A 209 -9.79 2.39 12.95
C GLU A 209 -9.24 3.81 12.79
N ILE A 210 -9.39 4.41 11.60
CA ILE A 210 -8.99 5.79 11.32
C ILE A 210 -10.20 6.70 11.30
N ILE A 211 -11.27 6.27 10.62
CA ILE A 211 -12.48 7.07 10.44
C ILE A 211 -13.15 7.32 11.80
N GLY A 212 -13.24 6.31 12.66
CA GLY A 212 -13.88 6.43 13.97
C GLY A 212 -13.23 7.51 14.85
N PRO A 213 -11.92 7.41 15.15
CA PRO A 213 -11.22 8.43 15.93
C PRO A 213 -11.23 9.81 15.27
N ALA A 214 -11.06 9.90 13.94
CA ALA A 214 -11.11 11.17 13.24
C ALA A 214 -12.48 11.84 13.35
N VAL A 215 -13.57 11.11 13.15
CA VAL A 215 -14.94 11.63 13.31
C VAL A 215 -15.21 12.02 14.76
N ALA A 216 -14.80 11.21 15.73
CA ALA A 216 -14.96 11.52 17.14
C ALA A 216 -14.20 12.81 17.53
N GLY A 217 -12.94 12.95 17.12
CA GLY A 217 -12.15 14.16 17.36
C GLY A 217 -12.75 15.40 16.70
N LEU A 218 -13.27 15.26 15.48
CA LEU A 218 -13.97 16.34 14.78
C LEU A 218 -15.23 16.78 15.54
N LEU A 219 -16.08 15.83 15.96
CA LEU A 219 -17.30 16.14 16.71
C LEU A 219 -16.98 16.81 18.04
N LEU A 220 -16.00 16.30 18.78
CA LEU A 220 -15.54 16.90 20.04
C LEU A 220 -15.08 18.35 19.84
N LEU A 221 -14.26 18.61 18.80
CA LEU A 221 -13.82 19.97 18.46
C LEU A 221 -15.01 20.89 18.15
N VAL A 222 -15.93 20.43 17.30
CA VAL A 222 -17.13 21.21 16.92
C VAL A 222 -17.96 21.56 18.15
N ILE A 223 -18.23 20.58 19.02
CA ILE A 223 -19.00 20.80 20.26
C ILE A 223 -18.28 21.81 21.15
N LEU A 224 -16.97 21.64 21.38
CA LEU A 224 -16.20 22.54 22.25
C LEU A 224 -16.15 23.98 21.72
N LEU A 225 -16.15 24.16 20.41
CA LEU A 225 -16.12 25.48 19.75
C LEU A 225 -17.52 26.12 19.66
N ALA A 226 -18.56 25.32 19.48
CA ALA A 226 -19.95 25.80 19.36
C ALA A 226 -20.58 26.10 20.72
N THR A 227 -20.22 25.35 21.77
CA THR A 227 -20.67 25.57 23.16
C THR A 227 -19.84 26.64 23.87
N ARG A 228 -19.39 27.65 23.12
CA ARG A 228 -18.60 28.78 23.64
C ARG A 228 -19.43 29.66 24.56
#